data_AF-A0A2A9GL91-F1
#
_entry.id   AF-A0A2A9GL91-F1
#
_cell.length_a   1.000
_cell.length_b   1.000
_cell.length_c   1.000
_cell.angle_alpha   90.00
_cell.angle_beta   90.00
_cell.angle_gamma   90.00
#
_symmetry.space_group_name_H-M   'P 1'
#
loop_
_entity.id
_entity.type
_entity.pdbx_description
1 polymer ?
#
loop_
_entity_poly.entity_id
_entity_poly.type
_entity_poly.pdbx_seq_one_letter_code
_entity_poly.pdbx_strand_id
1 'polypeptide(L)'
;MGLFQQGRKKILGYRKECWSRAGANTVCGHPQYQKDDDRPLGEQYLLINSYNRLDQTKTTVLADRAPNPANVDILGAINVCEFVVFANTGRRVMTGPPVSSETIPERGLIRLWSRYSSFGQATEEGLKTSGGSRPRLLRSKIGPLTSNVLLPAAGDDSYYLQAKLAGPGRVDCNVFKDADGRWYVKTYNIDIHANDTFLTMDGTTATQRDVLDYKGPYPINDFTILGPDGVWNNFPAIEPSEELAPILAQFPDVTGPSFDCTGKLDPAAEVICLIRPLGQLDGVLGKLYPRAVAKDADGTKQSQRHWLKIRDRACRPGGIDTNDPLQFRSLIDCLTYFYEIRLRELEQIASN
;
A
#
# COMPACT_ATOMS: atom_id res chain seq x y z
N MET A 1 34.47 -35.92 -11.02
CA MET A 1 33.88 -37.27 -10.95
C MET A 1 32.95 -37.24 -9.75
N GLY A 2 31.62 -37.12 -9.92
CA GLY A 2 30.69 -38.14 -10.42
C GLY A 2 30.57 -39.23 -9.34
N LEU A 3 29.43 -39.64 -8.79
CA LEU A 3 28.01 -39.62 -9.14
C LEU A 3 27.28 -40.07 -7.85
N PHE A 4 26.01 -39.70 -7.63
CA PHE A 4 24.98 -40.72 -7.42
C PHE A 4 23.58 -40.14 -7.70
N GLN A 5 22.83 -40.98 -8.42
CA GLN A 5 21.55 -40.72 -9.06
C GLN A 5 20.35 -40.99 -8.15
N GLN A 6 19.26 -40.30 -8.50
CA GLN A 6 17.86 -40.77 -8.59
C GLN A 6 17.11 -41.32 -7.37
N GLY A 7 15.99 -40.66 -7.10
CA GLY A 7 14.77 -41.28 -6.60
C GLY A 7 13.55 -40.40 -6.87
N ARG A 8 12.88 -40.56 -8.02
CA ARG A 8 11.55 -39.97 -8.26
C ARG A 8 10.53 -40.70 -7.37
N LYS A 9 9.62 -39.98 -6.72
CA LYS A 9 8.21 -40.41 -6.56
C LYS A 9 7.29 -39.22 -6.35
N LYS A 10 6.09 -39.40 -6.91
CA LYS A 10 4.99 -38.48 -7.18
C LYS A 10 3.92 -38.70 -6.09
N ILE A 11 2.99 -37.75 -5.86
CA ILE A 11 1.53 -37.94 -5.56
C ILE A 11 0.92 -37.15 -4.36
N LEU A 12 -0.12 -36.38 -4.71
CA LEU A 12 -1.43 -36.03 -4.09
C LEU A 12 -1.58 -35.57 -2.61
N GLY A 13 -2.14 -34.36 -2.43
CA GLY A 13 -3.54 -34.17 -1.99
C GLY A 13 -3.89 -34.05 -0.49
N TYR A 14 -4.30 -32.82 -0.10
CA TYR A 14 -5.30 -32.39 0.91
C TYR A 14 -4.95 -32.09 2.40
N ARG A 15 -5.34 -30.83 2.79
CA ARG A 15 -5.96 -30.24 4.03
C ARG A 15 -6.04 -31.09 5.31
N LYS A 16 -6.01 -30.61 6.57
CA LYS A 16 -6.32 -29.33 7.30
C LYS A 16 -5.88 -29.60 8.78
N GLU A 17 -5.18 -28.75 9.54
CA GLU A 17 -5.64 -27.76 10.55
C GLU A 17 -4.47 -27.54 11.55
N CYS A 18 -4.26 -26.33 12.11
CA CYS A 18 -3.10 -25.99 12.98
C CYS A 18 -3.47 -25.11 14.20
N TRP A 19 -2.70 -25.23 15.29
CA TRP A 19 -2.83 -24.55 16.60
C TRP A 19 -1.53 -23.83 17.05
N SER A 20 -1.63 -22.85 17.98
CA SER A 20 -0.65 -21.76 18.24
C SER A 20 0.29 -21.88 19.47
N ARG A 21 1.44 -21.16 19.43
CA ARG A 21 2.07 -20.41 20.58
C ARG A 21 2.94 -19.23 20.07
N ALA A 22 3.12 -18.21 20.92
CA ALA A 22 3.43 -16.82 20.58
C ALA A 22 4.91 -16.46 20.32
N GLY A 23 5.12 -15.50 19.40
CA GLY A 23 6.31 -14.63 19.35
C GLY A 23 7.44 -15.09 18.44
N ALA A 24 7.39 -14.69 17.16
CA ALA A 24 8.47 -14.55 16.16
C ALA A 24 7.95 -14.95 14.77
N ASN A 25 8.53 -14.34 13.73
CA ASN A 25 8.58 -14.69 12.30
C ASN A 25 7.53 -15.66 11.76
N THR A 26 6.93 -15.33 10.62
CA THR A 26 6.04 -16.25 9.90
C THR A 26 6.77 -17.53 9.51
N VAL A 27 6.46 -18.57 10.27
CA VAL A 27 6.99 -19.90 10.12
C VAL A 27 5.98 -20.70 9.29
N CYS A 28 6.44 -21.40 8.24
CA CYS A 28 5.60 -22.26 7.41
C CYS A 28 6.10 -23.70 7.53
N GLY A 29 5.22 -24.64 7.79
CA GLY A 29 5.58 -26.04 8.03
C GLY A 29 4.45 -26.98 7.66
N HIS A 30 4.79 -28.25 7.46
CA HIS A 30 3.86 -29.26 6.99
C HIS A 30 3.23 -29.99 8.21
N PRO A 31 1.89 -30.16 8.29
CA PRO A 31 1.21 -30.67 9.51
C PRO A 31 1.70 -32.04 9.99
N GLN A 32 2.29 -32.83 9.10
CA GLN A 32 2.78 -34.18 9.40
C GLN A 32 4.07 -34.21 10.25
N TYR A 33 4.68 -33.06 10.56
CA TYR A 33 6.00 -32.96 11.16
C TYR A 33 6.04 -32.35 12.57
N GLN A 34 4.91 -32.18 13.26
CA GLN A 34 4.92 -31.34 14.48
C GLN A 34 5.13 -32.04 15.82
N LYS A 35 5.05 -33.38 15.91
CA LYS A 35 5.12 -34.04 17.23
C LYS A 35 6.44 -34.73 17.54
N ASP A 36 7.17 -35.16 16.51
CA ASP A 36 8.39 -35.98 16.65
C ASP A 36 9.51 -35.57 15.67
N ASP A 37 9.47 -34.36 15.10
CA ASP A 37 10.55 -33.86 14.23
C ASP A 37 11.66 -33.25 15.08
N ASP A 38 12.79 -33.95 15.13
CA ASP A 38 13.99 -33.62 15.90
C ASP A 38 15.02 -32.81 15.08
N ARG A 39 14.74 -32.53 13.80
CA ARG A 39 15.64 -31.72 12.95
C ARG A 39 15.74 -30.29 13.49
N PRO A 40 16.83 -29.56 13.23
CA PRO A 40 16.93 -28.15 13.61
C PRO A 40 15.76 -27.29 13.08
N LEU A 41 15.30 -26.28 13.82
CA LEU A 41 14.16 -25.41 13.42
C LEU A 41 14.30 -24.85 11.99
N GLY A 42 15.52 -24.51 11.56
CA GLY A 42 15.78 -24.01 10.20
C GLY A 42 15.58 -25.06 9.09
N GLU A 43 15.46 -26.34 9.43
CA GLU A 43 15.17 -27.45 8.51
C GLU A 43 13.70 -27.92 8.61
N GLN A 44 13.02 -27.55 9.70
CA GLN A 44 11.58 -27.80 9.90
C GLN A 44 10.71 -26.73 9.22
N TYR A 45 11.24 -25.51 9.08
CA TYR A 45 10.46 -24.34 8.71
C TYR A 45 11.09 -23.54 7.58
N LEU A 46 10.27 -23.14 6.62
CA LEU A 46 10.67 -22.20 5.58
C LEU A 46 10.31 -20.79 6.01
N LEU A 47 11.31 -19.91 6.08
CA LEU A 47 11.08 -18.48 6.21
C LEU A 47 10.67 -17.94 4.84
N ILE A 48 9.39 -17.64 4.70
CA ILE A 48 8.84 -17.07 3.48
C ILE A 48 8.51 -15.62 3.74
N ASN A 49 9.22 -14.75 3.03
CA ASN A 49 9.17 -13.31 3.21
C ASN A 49 8.30 -12.59 2.18
N SER A 50 7.64 -13.31 1.26
CA SER A 50 6.68 -12.73 0.30
C SER A 50 5.52 -13.68 0.00
N TYR A 51 4.35 -13.10 -0.31
CA TYR A 51 3.15 -13.86 -0.63
C TYR A 51 3.31 -14.71 -1.90
N ASN A 52 3.95 -14.19 -2.95
CA ASN A 52 4.18 -14.95 -4.17
C ASN A 52 5.02 -16.22 -3.92
N ARG A 53 6.03 -16.15 -3.04
CA ARG A 53 6.82 -17.34 -2.67
C ARG A 53 6.01 -18.31 -1.82
N LEU A 54 5.13 -17.80 -0.97
CA LEU A 54 4.21 -18.62 -0.18
C LEU A 54 3.31 -19.45 -1.10
N ASP A 55 2.67 -18.80 -2.08
CA ASP A 55 1.80 -19.46 -3.06
C ASP A 55 2.55 -20.51 -3.89
N GLN A 56 3.74 -20.17 -4.39
CA GLN A 56 4.59 -21.06 -5.18
C GLN A 56 5.04 -22.32 -4.43
N THR A 57 5.30 -22.20 -3.12
CA THR A 57 5.77 -23.32 -2.30
C THR A 57 4.65 -24.24 -1.84
N LYS A 58 3.37 -23.86 -2.03
CA LYS A 58 2.19 -24.59 -1.51
C LYS A 58 2.29 -24.89 -0.02
N THR A 59 3.03 -24.07 0.72
CA THR A 59 3.26 -24.26 2.15
C THR A 59 2.08 -23.70 2.95
N THR A 60 1.84 -24.26 4.14
CA THR A 60 0.81 -23.76 5.05
C THR A 60 1.45 -22.72 5.97
N VAL A 61 0.88 -21.51 6.00
CA VAL A 61 1.27 -20.45 6.94
C VAL A 61 0.96 -20.93 8.36
N LEU A 62 1.97 -21.04 9.24
CA LEU A 62 1.78 -21.42 10.64
C LEU A 62 1.58 -20.22 11.58
N ALA A 63 1.60 -18.98 11.05
CA ALA A 63 1.38 -17.77 11.83
C ALA A 63 0.02 -17.13 11.52
N ASP A 64 -0.99 -17.48 12.31
CA ASP A 64 -2.31 -16.80 12.37
C ASP A 64 -2.29 -15.53 13.25
N ARG A 65 -1.10 -14.99 13.49
CA ARG A 65 -0.91 -13.68 14.12
C ARG A 65 0.16 -12.92 13.37
N ALA A 66 -0.05 -12.72 12.08
CA ALA A 66 0.51 -11.55 11.44
C ALA A 66 -0.05 -10.36 12.25
N PRO A 67 0.80 -9.61 12.97
CA PRO A 67 0.31 -8.55 13.84
C PRO A 67 -0.54 -7.59 13.02
N ASN A 68 -1.65 -7.14 13.62
CA ASN A 68 -2.42 -6.08 12.99
C ASN A 68 -1.57 -4.82 13.11
N PRO A 69 -1.35 -4.08 12.01
CA PRO A 69 -0.59 -2.85 12.08
C PRO A 69 -1.30 -1.87 13.01
N ALA A 70 -0.53 -1.12 13.79
CA ALA A 70 -1.08 -0.01 14.58
C ALA A 70 -1.66 1.07 13.64
N ASN A 71 -0.98 1.31 12.52
CA ASN A 71 -1.36 2.27 11.50
C ASN A 71 -1.09 1.75 10.08
N VAL A 72 -1.90 2.22 9.14
CA VAL A 72 -1.71 2.01 7.71
C VAL A 72 -1.56 3.39 7.07
N ASP A 73 -0.43 3.63 6.42
CA ASP A 73 -0.23 4.83 5.61
C ASP A 73 -0.82 4.66 4.21
N ILE A 74 -0.68 5.68 3.36
CA ILE A 74 -1.21 5.61 2.00
C ILE A 74 -0.56 4.52 1.13
N LEU A 75 0.75 4.27 1.26
CA LEU A 75 1.42 3.25 0.46
C LEU A 75 1.02 1.85 0.93
N GLY A 76 0.90 1.65 2.25
CA GLY A 76 0.30 0.46 2.83
C GLY A 76 -1.13 0.27 2.34
N ALA A 77 -1.95 1.32 2.26
CA ALA A 77 -3.30 1.23 1.73
C ALA A 77 -3.33 0.85 0.24
N ILE A 78 -2.43 1.42 -0.58
CA ILE A 78 -2.21 1.03 -1.98
C ILE A 78 -1.88 -0.46 -2.07
N ASN A 79 -0.83 -0.87 -1.36
CA ASN A 79 -0.33 -2.24 -1.38
C ASN A 79 -1.39 -3.24 -0.94
N VAL A 80 -2.16 -2.93 0.11
CA VAL A 80 -3.28 -3.76 0.58
C VAL A 80 -4.35 -3.90 -0.50
N CYS A 81 -4.75 -2.81 -1.15
CA CYS A 81 -5.72 -2.86 -2.24
C CYS A 81 -5.20 -3.69 -3.43
N GLU A 82 -3.94 -3.49 -3.80
CA GLU A 82 -3.27 -4.27 -4.84
C GLU A 82 -3.22 -5.75 -4.50
N PHE A 83 -2.82 -6.08 -3.26
CA PHE A 83 -2.75 -7.44 -2.75
C PHE A 83 -4.09 -8.14 -2.88
N VAL A 84 -5.15 -7.51 -2.36
CA VAL A 84 -6.49 -8.09 -2.34
C VAL A 84 -6.97 -8.36 -3.77
N VAL A 85 -6.79 -7.41 -4.69
CA VAL A 85 -7.25 -7.61 -6.07
C VAL A 85 -6.38 -8.64 -6.79
N PHE A 86 -5.06 -8.62 -6.58
CA PHE A 86 -4.14 -9.61 -7.16
C PHE A 86 -4.48 -11.02 -6.68
N ALA A 87 -4.71 -11.20 -5.37
CA ALA A 87 -5.06 -12.49 -4.79
C ALA A 87 -6.35 -13.10 -5.35
N ASN A 88 -7.28 -12.26 -5.85
CA ASN A 88 -8.55 -12.73 -6.40
C ASN A 88 -8.58 -12.83 -7.93
N THR A 89 -7.71 -12.07 -8.62
CA THR A 89 -7.77 -11.96 -10.08
C THR A 89 -6.51 -12.47 -10.78
N GLY A 90 -5.41 -12.67 -10.04
CA GLY A 90 -4.07 -12.88 -10.59
C GLY A 90 -3.52 -11.67 -11.35
N ARG A 91 -4.25 -10.54 -11.36
CA ARG A 91 -3.91 -9.34 -12.13
C ARG A 91 -3.51 -8.20 -11.21
N ARG A 92 -2.58 -7.39 -11.69
CA ARG A 92 -2.19 -6.14 -11.03
C ARG A 92 -3.14 -5.02 -11.44
N VAL A 93 -3.39 -4.12 -10.50
CA VAL A 93 -4.42 -3.08 -10.65
C VAL A 93 -3.82 -1.70 -10.88
N MET A 94 -2.68 -1.40 -10.26
CA MET A 94 -2.20 -0.03 -10.16
C MET A 94 -0.79 0.07 -10.74
N THR A 95 -0.73 0.34 -12.04
CA THR A 95 0.41 1.02 -12.66
C THR A 95 -0.12 2.37 -13.12
N GLY A 96 -0.30 3.30 -12.17
CA GLY A 96 -0.66 4.69 -12.45
C GLY A 96 0.45 5.60 -11.94
N PRO A 97 0.80 6.67 -12.68
CA PRO A 97 1.81 7.62 -12.21
C PRO A 97 1.36 8.29 -10.90
N PRO A 98 2.32 8.81 -10.10
CA PRO A 98 2.03 9.49 -8.85
C PRO A 98 0.98 10.59 -9.01
N VAL A 99 0.19 10.75 -7.96
CA VAL A 99 -0.92 11.69 -7.86
C VAL A 99 -0.32 13.07 -7.62
N SER A 100 -0.72 14.10 -8.39
CA SER A 100 -0.27 15.46 -8.10
C SER A 100 -0.83 15.87 -6.74
N SER A 101 -0.05 16.61 -5.93
CA SER A 101 -0.45 16.94 -4.56
C SER A 101 -1.77 17.71 -4.50
N GLU A 102 -2.06 18.50 -5.54
CA GLU A 102 -3.31 19.26 -5.71
C GLU A 102 -4.58 18.40 -5.82
N THR A 103 -4.45 17.10 -6.10
CA THR A 103 -5.60 16.19 -6.29
C THR A 103 -5.93 15.36 -5.05
N ILE A 104 -5.23 15.55 -3.93
CA ILE A 104 -5.46 14.82 -2.69
C ILE A 104 -6.39 15.65 -1.77
N PRO A 105 -7.67 15.26 -1.58
CA PRO A 105 -8.62 16.04 -0.80
C PRO A 105 -8.20 16.15 0.68
N GLU A 106 -8.43 17.31 1.29
CA GLU A 106 -8.13 17.53 2.72
C GLU A 106 -8.95 16.65 3.67
N ARG A 107 -10.10 16.12 3.23
CA ARG A 107 -11.03 15.33 4.04
C ARG A 107 -11.01 13.85 3.63
N GLY A 108 -10.28 13.03 4.41
CA GLY A 108 -10.57 11.61 4.70
C GLY A 108 -10.63 10.62 3.56
N LEU A 109 -10.34 11.04 2.33
CA LEU A 109 -10.53 10.22 1.15
C LEU A 109 -9.40 10.55 0.18
N ILE A 110 -8.26 9.88 0.33
CA ILE A 110 -7.20 10.03 -0.66
C ILE A 110 -7.59 9.19 -1.88
N ARG A 111 -8.18 9.86 -2.88
CA ARG A 111 -8.45 9.29 -4.21
C ARG A 111 -7.17 9.23 -4.99
N LEU A 112 -6.62 8.03 -5.11
CA LEU A 112 -5.52 7.79 -6.04
C LEU A 112 -6.10 7.44 -7.41
N TRP A 113 -5.92 8.33 -8.38
CA TRP A 113 -6.31 8.08 -9.77
C TRP A 113 -5.16 7.38 -10.50
N SER A 114 -5.35 6.13 -10.95
CA SER A 114 -4.52 5.63 -12.05
C SER A 114 -5.05 6.26 -13.35
N ARG A 115 -4.18 6.91 -14.14
CA ARG A 115 -4.53 7.52 -15.44
C ARG A 115 -4.95 6.46 -16.47
N TYR A 116 -6.14 5.88 -16.33
CA TYR A 116 -6.81 5.05 -17.34
C TYR A 116 -8.35 5.19 -17.30
N SER A 117 -8.89 6.27 -16.73
CA SER A 117 -10.31 6.61 -16.88
C SER A 117 -10.55 7.29 -18.24
N SER A 118 -10.74 6.51 -19.29
CA SER A 118 -11.27 6.99 -20.57
C SER A 118 -12.77 7.29 -20.55
N PHE A 119 -13.37 7.46 -19.36
CA PHE A 119 -14.76 7.87 -19.21
C PHE A 119 -14.89 8.90 -18.08
N GLY A 120 -15.17 10.15 -18.49
CA GLY A 120 -15.76 11.20 -17.66
C GLY A 120 -14.87 11.73 -16.55
N GLN A 121 -14.64 13.04 -16.55
CA GLN A 121 -14.32 13.76 -15.33
C GLN A 121 -15.38 13.42 -14.28
N ALA A 122 -15.07 12.55 -13.31
CA ALA A 122 -15.83 12.57 -12.07
C ALA A 122 -15.33 13.80 -11.32
N THR A 123 -16.03 14.90 -11.49
CA THR A 123 -15.80 16.14 -10.76
C THR A 123 -15.71 15.85 -9.25
N GLU A 124 -14.85 16.59 -8.57
CA GLU A 124 -14.56 16.57 -7.12
C GLU A 124 -15.78 16.65 -6.20
N GLU A 125 -16.97 16.99 -6.71
CA GLU A 125 -18.16 17.22 -5.90
C GLU A 125 -18.70 15.92 -5.28
N GLY A 126 -18.25 15.67 -4.05
CA GLY A 126 -18.96 14.90 -3.04
C GLY A 126 -18.92 13.39 -3.26
N LEU A 127 -17.73 12.78 -3.19
CA LEU A 127 -17.66 11.33 -2.94
C LEU A 127 -18.46 11.04 -1.67
N LYS A 128 -19.65 10.46 -1.85
CA LYS A 128 -20.54 10.11 -0.75
C LYS A 128 -19.85 9.02 0.07
N THR A 129 -19.74 9.25 1.38
CA THR A 129 -19.32 8.20 2.30
C THR A 129 -20.50 7.30 2.65
N SER A 130 -20.21 6.19 3.31
CA SER A 130 -21.22 5.28 3.81
C SER A 130 -22.08 5.92 4.90
N GLY A 131 -21.59 6.98 5.57
CA GLY A 131 -22.21 7.58 6.75
C GLY A 131 -21.88 6.87 8.07
N GLY A 132 -21.01 5.86 8.07
CA GLY A 132 -20.57 5.15 9.28
C GLY A 132 -19.16 4.56 9.14
N SER A 133 -18.67 3.87 10.18
CA SER A 133 -17.30 3.34 10.23
C SER A 133 -16.98 2.27 9.19
N ARG A 134 -18.00 1.70 8.53
CA ARG A 134 -17.83 0.63 7.54
C ARG A 134 -18.23 1.08 6.13
N PRO A 135 -17.53 0.59 5.08
CA PRO A 135 -17.89 0.86 3.70
C PRO A 135 -19.14 0.07 3.30
N ARG A 136 -19.98 0.66 2.44
CA ARG A 136 -21.25 0.05 1.97
C ARG A 136 -21.40 0.16 0.47
N LEU A 137 -22.03 -0.83 -0.16
CA LEU A 137 -22.43 -0.70 -1.56
C LEU A 137 -23.66 0.18 -1.67
N LEU A 138 -23.58 1.18 -2.55
CA LEU A 138 -24.73 1.94 -3.01
C LEU A 138 -25.15 1.45 -4.38
N ARG A 139 -26.40 0.97 -4.46
CA ARG A 139 -27.10 0.76 -5.72
C ARG A 139 -27.69 2.09 -6.17
N SER A 140 -27.19 2.62 -7.27
CA SER A 140 -27.73 3.81 -7.93
C SER A 140 -28.34 3.43 -9.27
N LYS A 141 -29.57 3.87 -9.52
CA LYS A 141 -30.19 3.74 -10.84
C LYS A 141 -29.87 4.98 -11.65
N ILE A 142 -29.26 4.80 -12.81
CA ILE A 142 -28.99 5.86 -13.79
C ILE A 142 -29.75 5.47 -15.05
N GLY A 143 -31.01 5.93 -15.16
CA GLY A 143 -31.94 5.47 -16.20
C GLY A 143 -32.23 3.97 -16.06
N PRO A 144 -32.09 3.16 -17.14
CA PRO A 144 -32.29 1.71 -17.08
C PRO A 144 -31.11 0.95 -16.46
N LEU A 145 -29.96 1.60 -16.27
CA LEU A 145 -28.75 0.96 -15.76
C LEU A 145 -28.73 1.02 -14.23
N THR A 146 -28.36 -0.10 -13.60
CA THR A 146 -28.03 -0.13 -12.18
C THR A 146 -26.51 -0.09 -12.04
N SER A 147 -26.00 0.97 -11.42
CA SER A 147 -24.60 1.08 -11.02
C SER A 147 -24.48 0.71 -9.55
N ASN A 148 -23.50 -0.14 -9.23
CA ASN A 148 -23.07 -0.40 -7.86
C ASN A 148 -21.76 0.34 -7.64
N VAL A 149 -21.69 1.13 -6.57
CA VAL A 149 -20.47 1.83 -6.17
C VAL A 149 -20.19 1.52 -4.71
N LEU A 150 -18.93 1.25 -4.38
CA LEU A 150 -18.51 1.16 -2.98
C LEU A 150 -18.40 2.56 -2.39
N LEU A 151 -19.28 2.88 -1.44
CA LEU A 151 -19.15 4.08 -0.62
C LEU A 151 -18.14 3.78 0.49
N PRO A 152 -17.06 4.57 0.62
CA PRO A 152 -16.05 4.38 1.65
C PRO A 152 -16.60 4.63 3.06
N ALA A 153 -15.96 4.06 4.07
CA ALA A 153 -16.19 4.38 5.47
C ALA A 153 -16.08 5.89 5.71
N ALA A 154 -16.97 6.40 6.55
CA ALA A 154 -16.93 7.76 7.07
C ALA A 154 -15.96 7.79 8.27
N GLY A 155 -14.86 8.52 8.13
CA GLY A 155 -13.87 8.69 9.19
C GLY A 155 -12.55 9.22 8.65
N ASP A 156 -11.69 9.73 9.54
CA ASP A 156 -10.37 10.20 9.15
C ASP A 156 -9.38 9.06 8.85
N ASP A 157 -9.67 7.86 9.38
CA ASP A 157 -8.97 6.61 9.16
C ASP A 157 -9.60 5.80 8.01
N SER A 158 -9.62 6.41 6.83
CA SER A 158 -10.20 5.84 5.61
C SER A 158 -9.39 6.26 4.39
N TYR A 159 -9.00 5.31 3.55
CA TYR A 159 -8.33 5.51 2.26
C TYR A 159 -9.16 4.86 1.18
N TYR A 160 -9.59 5.63 0.18
CA TYR A 160 -10.45 5.13 -0.89
C TYR A 160 -9.75 5.23 -2.23
N LEU A 161 -9.43 4.07 -2.79
CA LEU A 161 -8.74 3.94 -4.06
C LEU A 161 -9.73 3.48 -5.13
N GLN A 162 -9.62 4.09 -6.30
CA GLN A 162 -10.40 3.70 -7.47
C GLN A 162 -9.43 3.43 -8.61
N ALA A 163 -9.54 2.24 -9.20
CA ALA A 163 -8.70 1.82 -10.31
C ALA A 163 -9.54 1.19 -11.43
N LYS A 164 -8.92 1.00 -12.58
CA LYS A 164 -9.51 0.27 -13.72
C LYS A 164 -8.61 -0.91 -14.07
N LEU A 165 -9.14 -2.12 -13.99
CA LEU A 165 -8.50 -3.32 -14.49
C LEU A 165 -8.76 -3.47 -15.99
N ALA A 166 -7.70 -3.82 -16.73
CA ALA A 166 -7.86 -4.24 -18.11
C ALA A 166 -8.71 -5.52 -18.16
N GLY A 167 -9.89 -5.45 -18.79
CA GLY A 167 -10.91 -6.50 -18.79
C GLY A 167 -11.99 -6.25 -17.74
N PRO A 168 -11.79 -6.61 -16.45
CA PRO A 168 -12.79 -6.49 -15.37
C PRO A 168 -13.22 -5.06 -15.00
N GLY A 169 -12.84 -4.04 -15.75
CA GLY A 169 -13.30 -2.67 -15.56
C GLY A 169 -13.00 -2.09 -14.18
N ARG A 170 -13.95 -1.33 -13.64
CA ARG A 170 -13.74 -0.50 -12.44
C ARG A 170 -13.60 -1.34 -11.17
N VAL A 171 -12.56 -1.06 -10.39
CA VAL A 171 -12.35 -1.56 -9.02
C VAL A 171 -12.41 -0.38 -8.05
N ASP A 172 -13.25 -0.50 -7.04
CA ASP A 172 -13.25 0.34 -5.85
C ASP A 172 -12.57 -0.41 -4.71
N CYS A 173 -11.75 0.28 -3.91
CA CYS A 173 -11.13 -0.26 -2.71
C CYS A 173 -11.20 0.77 -1.59
N ASN A 174 -11.52 0.33 -0.38
CA ASN A 174 -11.45 1.14 0.82
C ASN A 174 -10.68 0.42 1.92
N VAL A 175 -9.58 1.03 2.35
CA VAL A 175 -8.83 0.65 3.54
C VAL A 175 -9.29 1.54 4.68
N PHE A 176 -9.74 0.98 5.79
CA PHE A 176 -10.38 1.74 6.87
C PHE A 176 -10.12 1.12 8.24
N LYS A 177 -10.17 1.95 9.27
CA LYS A 177 -10.15 1.49 10.67
C LYS A 177 -11.57 1.33 11.17
N ASP A 178 -11.92 0.14 11.67
CA ASP A 178 -13.25 -0.13 12.19
C ASP A 178 -13.36 0.27 13.68
N ALA A 179 -14.58 0.18 14.23
CA ALA A 179 -14.89 0.54 15.61
C ALA A 179 -14.12 -0.29 16.67
N ASP A 180 -13.57 -1.45 16.30
CA ASP A 180 -12.73 -2.26 17.17
C ASP A 180 -11.25 -1.81 17.17
N GLY A 181 -10.93 -0.73 16.47
CA GLY A 181 -9.60 -0.16 16.37
C GLY A 181 -8.66 -0.90 15.42
N ARG A 182 -9.13 -1.92 14.69
CA ARG A 182 -8.32 -2.65 13.71
C ARG A 182 -8.52 -2.13 12.30
N TRP A 183 -7.51 -2.36 11.47
CA TRP A 183 -7.51 -1.99 10.06
C TRP A 183 -8.09 -3.09 9.20
N TYR A 184 -8.85 -2.67 8.19
CA TYR A 184 -9.56 -3.54 7.27
C TYR A 184 -9.47 -3.00 5.85
N VAL A 185 -9.62 -3.91 4.89
CA VAL A 185 -9.80 -3.58 3.48
C VAL A 185 -11.10 -4.17 2.97
N LYS A 186 -11.78 -3.40 2.13
CA LYS A 186 -12.96 -3.84 1.41
C LYS A 186 -12.91 -3.35 -0.02
N THR A 187 -13.21 -4.22 -0.95
CA THR A 187 -13.11 -3.98 -2.38
C THR A 187 -14.42 -4.31 -3.07
N TYR A 188 -14.62 -3.72 -4.25
CA TYR A 188 -15.75 -4.02 -5.10
C TYR A 188 -15.36 -3.84 -6.56
N ASN A 189 -15.81 -4.77 -7.40
CA ASN A 189 -15.70 -4.67 -8.85
C ASN A 189 -17.02 -5.13 -9.47
N ILE A 190 -17.61 -4.28 -10.30
CA ILE A 190 -18.93 -4.55 -10.89
C ILE A 190 -18.88 -5.70 -11.90
N ASP A 191 -17.83 -5.81 -12.70
CA ASP A 191 -17.71 -6.83 -13.73
C ASP A 191 -17.44 -8.22 -13.12
N ILE A 192 -16.83 -8.28 -11.93
CA ILE A 192 -16.60 -9.53 -11.18
C ILE A 192 -17.87 -9.96 -10.42
N HIS A 193 -18.61 -9.03 -9.81
CA HIS A 193 -19.70 -9.35 -8.87
C HIS A 193 -21.12 -9.21 -9.45
N ALA A 194 -21.30 -8.52 -10.57
CA ALA A 194 -22.61 -8.28 -11.18
C ALA A 194 -22.76 -8.88 -12.58
N ASN A 195 -21.70 -9.47 -13.15
CA ASN A 195 -21.72 -10.04 -14.50
C ASN A 195 -21.35 -11.54 -14.44
N ASP A 196 -22.33 -12.42 -14.65
CA ASP A 196 -22.12 -13.87 -14.69
C ASP A 196 -21.31 -14.33 -15.92
N THR A 197 -21.00 -13.44 -16.85
CA THR A 197 -20.28 -13.73 -18.10
C THR A 197 -18.75 -13.61 -18.00
N PHE A 198 -18.21 -12.87 -17.04
CA PHE A 198 -16.75 -12.83 -16.81
C PHE A 198 -16.22 -14.09 -16.11
N LEU A 199 -17.12 -15.03 -15.77
CA LEU A 199 -16.84 -16.26 -15.02
C LEU A 199 -16.06 -17.33 -15.81
N THR A 200 -15.78 -17.13 -17.10
CA THR A 200 -15.22 -18.18 -17.99
C THR A 200 -13.93 -17.82 -18.70
N MET A 201 -13.30 -16.68 -18.41
CA MET A 201 -11.98 -16.37 -18.99
C MET A 201 -10.87 -17.10 -18.22
N ASP A 202 -10.14 -17.99 -18.91
CA ASP A 202 -8.88 -18.64 -18.53
C ASP A 202 -8.89 -19.87 -17.61
N GLY A 203 -10.03 -20.53 -17.38
CA GLY A 203 -10.04 -21.79 -16.61
C GLY A 203 -9.60 -21.64 -15.14
N THR A 204 -9.49 -20.40 -14.66
CA THR A 204 -9.40 -20.09 -13.25
C THR A 204 -10.77 -20.40 -12.64
N THR A 205 -10.85 -21.56 -12.01
CA THR A 205 -12.03 -21.94 -11.22
C THR A 205 -12.32 -20.83 -10.20
N ALA A 206 -13.60 -20.60 -9.92
CA ALA A 206 -14.14 -19.59 -9.00
C ALA A 206 -13.61 -19.65 -7.54
N THR A 207 -12.56 -20.42 -7.28
CA THR A 207 -11.97 -20.81 -5.99
C THR A 207 -11.10 -19.77 -5.31
N GLN A 208 -10.96 -18.54 -5.82
CA GLN A 208 -10.18 -17.49 -5.15
C GLN A 208 -10.99 -16.21 -4.88
N ARG A 209 -12.33 -16.29 -4.76
CA ARG A 209 -13.22 -15.12 -4.56
C ARG A 209 -13.47 -14.72 -3.10
N ASP A 210 -12.89 -15.44 -2.15
CA ASP A 210 -13.25 -15.27 -0.74
C ASP A 210 -12.73 -13.94 -0.16
N VAL A 211 -11.75 -13.28 -0.80
CA VAL A 211 -11.11 -12.06 -0.27
C VAL A 211 -11.64 -10.77 -0.92
N LEU A 212 -12.16 -10.80 -2.16
CA LEU A 212 -12.95 -9.71 -2.77
C LEU A 212 -14.44 -9.77 -2.38
N ASP A 213 -14.87 -10.67 -1.48
CA ASP A 213 -16.27 -10.73 -1.07
C ASP A 213 -16.68 -9.44 -0.34
N TYR A 214 -17.36 -8.54 -1.04
CA TYR A 214 -17.89 -7.30 -0.46
C TYR A 214 -18.86 -7.52 0.72
N LYS A 215 -19.30 -8.76 0.99
CA LYS A 215 -20.12 -9.07 2.17
C LYS A 215 -19.37 -8.85 3.48
N GLY A 216 -18.03 -9.00 3.50
CA GLY A 216 -17.22 -8.83 4.70
C GLY A 216 -15.93 -8.03 4.44
N PRO A 217 -15.49 -7.17 5.38
CA PRO A 217 -14.15 -6.58 5.29
C PRO A 217 -13.07 -7.62 5.63
N TYR A 218 -11.95 -7.58 4.92
CA TYR A 218 -10.77 -8.42 5.16
C TYR A 218 -9.82 -7.73 6.16
N PRO A 219 -9.38 -8.40 7.24
CA PRO A 219 -8.48 -7.80 8.23
C PRO A 219 -7.09 -7.56 7.63
N ILE A 220 -6.55 -6.35 7.83
CA ILE A 220 -5.22 -6.01 7.35
C ILE A 220 -4.18 -6.55 8.32
N ASN A 221 -3.16 -7.15 7.75
CA ASN A 221 -1.95 -7.55 8.44
C ASN A 221 -0.71 -7.17 7.64
N ASP A 222 0.42 -7.36 8.28
CA ASP A 222 1.78 -7.35 7.77
C ASP A 222 1.97 -7.86 6.32
N PHE A 223 1.39 -9.00 5.94
CA PHE A 223 1.50 -9.51 4.57
C PHE A 223 0.71 -8.69 3.55
N THR A 224 -0.48 -8.24 3.95
CA THR A 224 -1.30 -7.42 3.07
C THR A 224 -0.71 -6.03 2.85
N ILE A 225 -0.05 -5.45 3.86
CA ILE A 225 0.63 -4.14 3.76
C ILE A 225 1.82 -4.18 2.82
N LEU A 226 2.50 -5.32 2.74
CA LEU A 226 3.60 -5.52 1.80
C LEU A 226 3.15 -5.56 0.33
N GLY A 227 1.87 -5.78 0.06
CA GLY A 227 1.40 -5.92 -1.31
C GLY A 227 1.75 -7.29 -1.92
N PRO A 228 1.44 -7.50 -3.20
CA PRO A 228 1.64 -8.80 -3.85
C PRO A 228 3.11 -9.20 -3.98
N ASP A 229 4.03 -8.23 -4.07
CA ASP A 229 5.46 -8.46 -4.29
C ASP A 229 6.35 -8.15 -3.09
N GLY A 230 5.81 -7.53 -2.04
CA GLY A 230 6.63 -7.04 -0.95
C GLY A 230 7.39 -8.16 -0.26
N VAL A 231 8.61 -7.83 0.14
CA VAL A 231 9.55 -8.73 0.78
C VAL A 231 9.98 -8.17 2.12
N TRP A 232 9.73 -8.89 3.21
CA TRP A 232 10.05 -8.48 4.58
C TRP A 232 11.53 -8.13 4.84
N ASN A 233 12.46 -8.87 4.21
CA ASN A 233 13.89 -8.84 4.57
C ASN A 233 14.79 -8.24 3.48
N ASN A 234 14.21 -7.60 2.47
CA ASN A 234 14.99 -7.04 1.36
C ASN A 234 14.39 -5.73 0.88
N PHE A 235 14.28 -4.79 1.81
CA PHE A 235 13.94 -3.42 1.45
C PHE A 235 15.13 -2.82 0.69
N PRO A 236 14.97 -2.47 -0.60
CA PRO A 236 16.06 -1.89 -1.37
C PRO A 236 16.52 -0.58 -0.71
N ALA A 237 17.77 -0.19 -0.93
CA ALA A 237 18.23 1.14 -0.54
C ALA A 237 17.23 2.19 -1.08
N ILE A 238 16.90 3.19 -0.26
CA ILE A 238 16.07 4.29 -0.73
C ILE A 238 16.94 5.14 -1.65
N GLU A 239 16.64 5.08 -2.93
CA GLU A 239 17.24 5.92 -3.94
C GLU A 239 16.14 6.83 -4.50
N PRO A 240 16.35 8.15 -4.54
CA PRO A 240 15.45 9.04 -5.26
C PRO A 240 15.26 8.57 -6.69
N SER A 241 14.07 8.76 -7.24
CA SER A 241 13.80 8.41 -8.63
C SER A 241 14.78 9.10 -9.59
N GLU A 242 15.13 8.40 -10.68
CA GLU A 242 16.03 8.94 -11.72
C GLU A 242 15.54 10.29 -12.29
N GLU A 243 14.22 10.50 -12.28
CA GLU A 243 13.58 11.76 -12.69
C GLU A 243 14.00 12.96 -11.83
N LEU A 244 14.40 12.75 -10.56
CA LEU A 244 14.88 13.80 -9.69
C LEU A 244 16.36 14.13 -9.90
N ALA A 245 17.13 13.30 -10.60
CA ALA A 245 18.56 13.52 -10.79
C ALA A 245 18.90 14.94 -11.32
N PRO A 246 18.15 15.52 -12.28
CA PRO A 246 18.39 16.89 -12.73
C PRO A 246 18.16 17.94 -11.64
N ILE A 247 17.16 17.75 -10.77
CA ILE A 247 16.85 18.66 -9.67
C ILE A 247 17.94 18.57 -8.60
N LEU A 248 18.32 17.34 -8.20
CA LEU A 248 19.36 17.12 -7.20
C LEU A 248 20.72 17.66 -7.65
N ALA A 249 21.05 17.54 -8.93
CA ALA A 249 22.30 18.06 -9.50
C ALA A 249 22.46 19.58 -9.40
N GLN A 250 21.36 20.34 -9.21
CA GLN A 250 21.42 21.78 -8.98
C GLN A 250 21.93 22.16 -7.58
N PHE A 251 21.96 21.21 -6.65
CA PHE A 251 22.25 21.43 -5.24
C PHE A 251 23.26 20.39 -4.69
N PRO A 252 24.46 20.28 -5.28
CA PRO A 252 25.42 19.23 -4.91
C PRO A 252 25.99 19.38 -3.50
N ASP A 253 25.86 20.56 -2.88
CA ASP A 253 26.30 20.88 -1.52
C ASP A 253 25.28 20.45 -0.45
N VAL A 254 24.05 20.14 -0.85
CA VAL A 254 23.00 19.70 0.07
C VAL A 254 23.17 18.22 0.37
N THR A 255 23.56 17.91 1.60
CA THR A 255 23.84 16.53 2.06
C THR A 255 22.96 16.07 3.22
N GLY A 256 22.08 16.95 3.72
CA GLY A 256 21.22 16.70 4.87
C GLY A 256 19.99 17.62 4.89
N PRO A 257 19.15 17.51 5.92
CA PRO A 257 17.88 18.23 5.99
C PRO A 257 18.04 19.73 6.07
N SER A 258 16.93 20.43 5.80
CA SER A 258 16.84 21.90 5.87
C SER A 258 16.72 22.44 7.29
N PHE A 259 16.66 21.57 8.30
CA PHE A 259 16.50 21.90 9.71
C PHE A 259 17.55 21.20 10.58
N ASP A 260 17.68 21.65 11.83
CA ASP A 260 18.61 21.06 12.80
C ASP A 260 18.10 19.70 13.31
N CYS A 261 18.94 18.68 13.21
CA CYS A 261 18.67 17.34 13.71
C CYS A 261 18.89 17.17 15.22
N THR A 262 19.18 18.26 15.95
CA THR A 262 19.29 18.22 17.41
C THR A 262 17.97 18.52 18.13
N GLY A 263 17.83 17.99 19.34
CA GLY A 263 16.69 18.27 20.22
C GLY A 263 15.53 17.29 20.08
N LYS A 264 14.33 17.73 20.50
CA LYS A 264 13.11 16.92 20.44
C LYS A 264 12.45 17.13 19.08
N LEU A 265 12.63 16.15 18.20
CA LEU A 265 12.05 16.14 16.86
C LEU A 265 10.67 15.47 16.89
N ASP A 266 9.81 15.81 15.93
CA ASP A 266 8.65 14.97 15.65
C ASP A 266 9.09 13.70 14.89
N PRO A 267 8.28 12.63 14.86
CA PRO A 267 8.71 11.37 14.25
C PRO A 267 9.08 11.46 12.76
N ALA A 268 8.49 12.38 11.99
CA ALA A 268 8.90 12.55 10.59
C ALA A 268 10.29 13.18 10.53
N ALA A 269 10.53 14.22 11.32
CA ALA A 269 11.84 14.87 11.42
C ALA A 269 12.93 13.91 11.92
N GLU A 270 12.62 13.01 12.87
CA GLU A 270 13.54 11.95 13.31
C GLU A 270 13.94 11.04 12.14
N VAL A 271 12.97 10.58 11.35
CA VAL A 271 13.22 9.70 10.20
C VAL A 271 14.02 10.42 9.11
N ILE A 272 13.68 11.67 8.81
CA ILE A 272 14.41 12.50 7.83
C ILE A 272 15.87 12.69 8.24
N CYS A 273 16.13 12.92 9.54
CA CYS A 273 17.48 13.05 10.07
C CYS A 273 18.26 11.73 10.05
N LEU A 274 17.59 10.60 10.29
CA LEU A 274 18.21 9.28 10.33
C LEU A 274 18.55 8.74 8.93
N ILE A 275 17.72 9.06 7.93
CA ILE A 275 17.83 8.52 6.57
C ILE A 275 18.42 9.56 5.62
N ARG A 276 19.71 9.40 5.29
CA ARG A 276 20.46 10.37 4.46
C ARG A 276 19.73 10.77 3.16
N PRO A 277 19.22 9.85 2.32
CA PRO A 277 18.48 10.24 1.11
C PRO A 277 17.27 11.15 1.40
N LEU A 278 16.50 10.89 2.46
CA LEU A 278 15.39 11.74 2.87
C LEU A 278 15.86 13.11 3.37
N GLY A 279 16.92 13.13 4.18
CA GLY A 279 17.57 14.36 4.60
C GLY A 279 17.98 15.22 3.41
N GLN A 280 18.61 14.62 2.39
CA GLN A 280 18.98 15.32 1.16
C GLN A 280 17.75 15.87 0.42
N LEU A 281 16.69 15.08 0.26
CA LEU A 281 15.45 15.52 -0.40
C LEU A 281 14.83 16.73 0.33
N ASP A 282 14.79 16.69 1.67
CA ASP A 282 14.31 17.80 2.49
C ASP A 282 15.20 19.05 2.37
N GLY A 283 16.52 18.87 2.42
CA GLY A 283 17.46 19.96 2.21
C GLY A 283 17.28 20.65 0.86
N VAL A 284 17.08 19.86 -0.21
CA VAL A 284 16.86 20.39 -1.57
C VAL A 284 15.53 21.12 -1.64
N LEU A 285 14.48 20.57 -1.02
CA LEU A 285 13.19 21.25 -0.89
C LEU A 285 13.36 22.61 -0.19
N GLY A 286 14.16 22.67 0.88
CA GLY A 286 14.48 23.90 1.59
C GLY A 286 15.21 24.96 0.74
N LYS A 287 15.99 24.54 -0.27
CA LYS A 287 16.64 25.45 -1.23
C LYS A 287 15.72 25.88 -2.38
N LEU A 288 14.86 24.98 -2.85
CA LEU A 288 13.91 25.26 -3.93
C LEU A 288 12.75 26.14 -3.49
N TYR A 289 12.25 25.94 -2.27
CA TYR A 289 11.08 26.64 -1.78
C TYR A 289 11.21 28.18 -1.84
N PRO A 290 12.32 28.81 -1.38
CA PRO A 290 12.53 30.25 -1.56
C PRO A 290 12.54 30.71 -3.02
N ARG A 291 13.05 29.89 -3.96
CA ARG A 291 13.03 30.19 -5.40
C ARG A 291 11.61 30.22 -5.95
N ALA A 292 10.80 29.22 -5.58
CA ALA A 292 9.39 29.17 -5.95
C ALA A 292 8.58 30.33 -5.33
N VAL A 293 8.82 30.65 -4.05
CA VAL A 293 8.19 31.81 -3.38
C VAL A 293 8.54 33.14 -4.05
N ALA A 294 9.74 33.27 -4.64
CA ALA A 294 10.10 34.46 -5.40
C ALA A 294 9.31 34.61 -6.71
N LYS A 295 8.72 33.53 -7.24
CA LYS A 295 7.85 33.54 -8.43
C LYS A 295 6.38 33.71 -8.08
N ASP A 296 5.90 32.98 -7.07
CA ASP A 296 4.52 33.05 -6.60
C ASP A 296 4.48 32.91 -5.07
N ALA A 297 4.54 34.04 -4.36
CA ALA A 297 4.67 34.02 -2.92
C ALA A 297 3.46 33.43 -2.20
N ASP A 298 2.25 33.85 -2.58
CA ASP A 298 1.03 33.48 -1.87
C ASP A 298 0.57 32.07 -2.25
N GLY A 299 0.58 31.73 -3.55
CA GLY A 299 0.22 30.40 -4.03
C GLY A 299 1.21 29.35 -3.54
N THR A 300 2.52 29.61 -3.59
CA THR A 300 3.53 28.66 -3.09
C THR A 300 3.40 28.43 -1.58
N LYS A 301 3.20 29.47 -0.78
CA LYS A 301 3.01 29.34 0.68
C LYS A 301 1.75 28.55 1.02
N GLN A 302 0.63 28.82 0.34
CA GLN A 302 -0.61 28.09 0.56
C GLN A 302 -0.47 26.63 0.14
N SER A 303 0.08 26.38 -1.04
CA SER A 303 0.37 25.05 -1.58
C SER A 303 1.31 24.26 -0.64
N GLN A 304 2.33 24.90 -0.06
CA GLN A 304 3.26 24.24 0.86
C GLN A 304 2.59 23.81 2.16
N ARG A 305 1.75 24.67 2.76
CA ARG A 305 0.99 24.33 3.97
C ARG A 305 0.01 23.18 3.72
N HIS A 306 -0.64 23.23 2.56
CA HIS A 306 -1.56 22.18 2.13
C HIS A 306 -0.83 20.86 1.90
N TRP A 307 0.32 20.87 1.21
CA TRP A 307 1.17 19.70 1.02
C TRP A 307 1.63 19.08 2.34
N LEU A 308 2.11 19.88 3.31
CA LEU A 308 2.50 19.38 4.63
C LEU A 308 1.33 18.66 5.34
N LYS A 309 0.14 19.28 5.32
CA LYS A 309 -1.07 18.69 5.90
C LYS A 309 -1.44 17.36 5.24
N ILE A 310 -1.33 17.26 3.92
CA ILE A 310 -1.59 16.02 3.18
C ILE A 310 -0.54 14.97 3.52
N ARG A 311 0.76 15.31 3.44
CA ARG A 311 1.87 14.39 3.73
C ARG A 311 1.74 13.80 5.13
N ASP A 312 1.56 14.64 6.14
CA ASP A 312 1.50 14.19 7.53
C ASP A 312 0.25 13.33 7.78
N ARG A 313 -0.87 13.65 7.13
CA ARG A 313 -2.06 12.81 7.15
C ARG A 313 -1.84 11.47 6.45
N ALA A 314 -1.20 11.47 5.29
CA ALA A 314 -1.03 10.30 4.45
C ALA A 314 -0.01 9.32 5.04
N CYS A 315 1.12 9.85 5.53
CA CYS A 315 2.23 9.07 6.11
C CYS A 315 2.09 8.81 7.61
N ARG A 316 1.20 9.54 8.32
CA ARG A 316 0.89 9.36 9.75
C ARG A 316 2.12 9.25 10.67
N PRO A 317 3.14 10.12 10.56
CA PRO A 317 4.39 9.95 11.29
C PRO A 317 4.17 9.81 12.81
N GLY A 318 3.21 10.55 13.39
CA GLY A 318 2.88 10.48 14.82
C GLY A 318 2.24 9.18 15.31
N GLY A 319 1.79 8.30 14.41
CA GLY A 319 1.17 7.02 14.74
C GLY A 319 2.04 5.80 14.42
N ILE A 320 3.18 6.00 13.77
CA ILE A 320 4.08 4.92 13.36
C ILE A 320 4.99 4.53 14.53
N ASP A 321 5.07 3.23 14.82
CA ASP A 321 6.12 2.71 15.70
C ASP A 321 7.43 2.62 14.93
N THR A 322 8.37 3.51 15.22
CA THR A 322 9.69 3.54 14.56
C THR A 322 10.59 2.37 14.97
N ASN A 323 10.22 1.59 15.99
CA ASN A 323 10.91 0.35 16.35
C ASN A 323 10.40 -0.87 15.57
N ASP A 324 9.24 -0.75 14.91
CA ASP A 324 8.71 -1.75 13.99
C ASP A 324 9.37 -1.55 12.61
N PRO A 325 10.18 -2.50 12.12
CA PRO A 325 10.90 -2.32 10.85
C PRO A 325 9.98 -2.11 9.65
N LEU A 326 8.78 -2.71 9.64
CA LEU A 326 7.85 -2.54 8.53
C LEU A 326 7.23 -1.15 8.57
N GLN A 327 6.73 -0.72 9.73
CA GLN A 327 6.12 0.60 9.83
C GLN A 327 7.16 1.71 9.61
N PHE A 328 8.37 1.54 10.15
CA PHE A 328 9.49 2.45 9.92
C PHE A 328 9.82 2.54 8.42
N ARG A 329 9.89 1.40 7.72
CA ARG A 329 10.13 1.40 6.27
C ARG A 329 8.99 2.06 5.50
N SER A 330 7.74 1.73 5.83
CA SER A 330 6.55 2.28 5.19
C SER A 330 6.53 3.81 5.28
N LEU A 331 6.87 4.35 6.46
CA LEU A 331 7.01 5.78 6.67
C LEU A 331 8.10 6.40 5.77
N ILE A 332 9.25 5.74 5.64
CA ILE A 332 10.33 6.22 4.77
C ILE A 332 9.89 6.27 3.30
N ASP A 333 9.29 5.20 2.80
CA ASP A 333 8.80 5.14 1.42
C ASP A 333 7.71 6.20 1.17
N CYS A 334 6.80 6.40 2.14
CA CYS A 334 5.75 7.40 2.05
C CYS A 334 6.32 8.82 2.01
N LEU A 335 7.23 9.15 2.93
CA LEU A 335 7.88 10.46 2.94
C LEU A 335 8.63 10.69 1.63
N THR A 336 9.40 9.71 1.15
CA THR A 336 10.17 9.80 -0.09
C THR A 336 9.24 10.19 -1.24
N TYR A 337 8.16 9.42 -1.44
CA TYR A 337 7.12 9.68 -2.45
C TYR A 337 6.61 11.13 -2.43
N PHE A 338 6.26 11.66 -1.24
CA PHE A 338 5.76 13.03 -1.10
C PHE A 338 6.83 14.09 -1.36
N TYR A 339 8.08 13.85 -0.96
CA TYR A 339 9.19 14.75 -1.28
C TYR A 339 9.44 14.80 -2.79
N GLU A 340 9.44 13.67 -3.49
CA GLU A 340 9.70 13.67 -4.93
C GLU A 340 8.66 14.46 -5.73
N ILE A 341 7.38 14.25 -5.41
CA ILE A 341 6.29 15.03 -6.02
C ILE A 341 6.50 16.51 -5.75
N ARG A 342 6.81 16.87 -4.51
CA ARG A 342 6.93 18.28 -4.13
C ARG A 342 8.13 18.97 -4.77
N LEU A 343 9.25 18.27 -4.90
CA LEU A 343 10.44 18.78 -5.57
C LEU A 343 10.14 19.12 -7.03
N ARG A 344 9.44 18.25 -7.76
CA ARG A 344 9.01 18.51 -9.14
C ARG A 344 8.08 19.72 -9.25
N GLU A 345 7.10 19.84 -8.36
CA GLU A 345 6.18 20.98 -8.33
C GLU A 345 6.90 22.30 -8.04
N LEU A 346 7.78 22.33 -7.03
CA LEU A 346 8.54 23.54 -6.70
C LEU A 346 9.51 23.93 -7.81
N GLU A 347 10.14 22.96 -8.46
CA GLU A 347 11.00 23.22 -9.62
C GLU A 347 10.21 23.83 -10.79
N GLN A 348 9.00 23.31 -11.06
CA GLN A 348 8.12 23.85 -12.09
C GLN A 348 7.72 25.29 -11.79
N ILE A 349 7.35 25.60 -10.53
CA ILE A 349 7.02 26.96 -10.11
C ILE A 349 8.24 27.87 -10.21
N ALA A 350 9.43 27.42 -9.79
CA ALA A 350 10.65 28.21 -9.82
C ALA A 350 11.15 28.51 -11.24
N SER A 351 10.89 27.61 -12.19
CA SER A 351 11.33 27.70 -13.58
C SER A 351 10.42 28.57 -14.46
N ASN A 352 9.13 28.64 -14.15
CA ASN A 352 8.16 29.55 -14.78
C ASN A 352 8.37 30.98 -14.27
#